data_AF-A0A3A8L8W0-F1
#
_entry.id   AF-A0A3A8L8W0-F1
#
_cell.length_a   1.000
_cell.length_b   1.000
_cell.length_c   1.000
_cell.angle_alpha   90.00
_cell.angle_beta   90.00
_cell.angle_gamma   90.00
#
_symmetry.space_group_name_H-M   'P 1'
#
loop_
_entity.id
_entity.type
_entity.pdbx_description
1 polymer ?
#
loop_
_entity_poly.entity_id
_entity_poly.type
_entity_poly.pdbx_seq_one_letter_code
_entity_poly.pdbx_strand_id
1 'polypeptide(L)'
;MRAKVVVWCLALLVMGCAGVETSTRSGGARVLRQRTSVSEASSERQRTAEKRGRGVVTAARPADEVEGFGRERPDATLSRLAVLDALNEVKGSLDGITHGLPTLTANTRGLGGSDGVFTRYADYGSSQLPWLRGALVNATTLAEAAGAVSDADMSLGLLRMTGPRLQAAMSGATLLAAWVDFLRLAEVVRQECPYYGMERLFVDLDRVQRRMAPAMKALASMEPGQVEATATAMPELMGQLTREFQSIQDGARVAMERAGRVIAAAQFLEMLTMVSTLKVMLPRPPPAAPVTLGVGLVMGSGGVMMGSRVVVSAEWVETMRRLVQAGVISVPVVSAAVRIHAGQVMMAQAHRDLPKGVRDALGDGPEVRGMHETGRAGAGMSDAPKHHVLPQEHREWFEQRGFKGAMDIDQFCVRLEQSHHEAIHGGGDWRLGRMWPNEWNQLIMRELRRAETRFGRVLTRNEVLDIVVEFMKLYDIPMNFTPGRRR
;
A
#
# COMPACT_ATOMS: atom_id res chain seq x y z
N MET A 1 -39.89 -29.36 -32.63
CA MET A 1 -40.72 -29.68 -31.45
C MET A 1 -40.05 -29.11 -30.21
N ARG A 2 -40.52 -27.92 -29.82
CA ARG A 2 -40.15 -27.19 -28.60
C ARG A 2 -40.92 -27.78 -27.40
N ALA A 3 -40.47 -27.48 -26.17
CA ALA A 3 -41.18 -27.66 -24.89
C ALA A 3 -40.79 -28.81 -23.94
N LYS A 4 -39.49 -29.18 -23.79
CA LYS A 4 -39.07 -30.07 -22.68
C LYS A 4 -37.75 -29.75 -21.94
N VAL A 5 -37.12 -28.58 -22.16
CA VAL A 5 -35.85 -28.23 -21.47
C VAL A 5 -35.96 -27.01 -20.54
N VAL A 6 -37.11 -26.33 -20.51
CA VAL A 6 -37.32 -25.11 -19.69
C VAL A 6 -37.93 -25.41 -18.29
N VAL A 7 -38.18 -26.67 -17.95
CA VAL A 7 -38.90 -27.06 -16.71
C VAL A 7 -37.99 -27.60 -15.59
N TRP A 8 -36.66 -27.64 -15.80
CA TRP A 8 -35.71 -28.17 -14.79
C TRP A 8 -34.86 -27.12 -14.05
N CYS A 9 -35.02 -25.82 -14.32
CA CYS A 9 -34.29 -24.75 -13.61
C CYS A 9 -35.15 -23.86 -12.70
N LEU A 10 -36.40 -24.25 -12.40
CA LEU A 10 -37.32 -23.46 -11.58
C LEU A 10 -37.82 -24.18 -10.31
N ALA A 11 -37.13 -25.26 -9.89
CA ALA A 11 -37.49 -26.07 -8.72
C ALA A 11 -36.42 -26.09 -7.59
N LEU A 12 -35.43 -25.19 -7.61
CA LEU A 12 -34.40 -25.10 -6.56
C LEU A 12 -34.34 -23.73 -5.84
N LEU A 13 -35.40 -22.93 -5.91
CA LEU A 13 -35.46 -21.61 -5.28
C LEU A 13 -36.46 -21.46 -4.11
N VAL A 14 -37.09 -22.54 -3.62
CA VAL A 14 -37.99 -22.44 -2.45
C VAL A 14 -37.97 -23.74 -1.63
N MET A 15 -37.14 -23.78 -0.58
CA MET A 15 -37.21 -24.60 0.66
C MET A 15 -35.82 -24.50 1.33
N GLY A 16 -35.61 -24.11 2.59
CA GLY A 16 -36.52 -23.78 3.68
C GLY A 16 -35.75 -23.16 4.86
N CYS A 17 -36.51 -22.63 5.80
CA CYS A 17 -36.10 -22.14 7.11
C CYS A 17 -35.83 -23.30 8.11
N ALA A 18 -35.38 -22.92 9.31
CA ALA A 18 -35.15 -23.69 10.55
C ALA A 18 -33.80 -24.43 10.63
N GLY A 19 -32.96 -24.25 11.66
CA GLY A 19 -33.25 -23.96 13.05
C GLY A 19 -33.21 -25.26 13.85
N VAL A 20 -32.02 -25.65 14.32
CA VAL A 20 -31.84 -26.73 15.30
C VAL A 20 -30.78 -26.32 16.31
N GLU A 21 -31.25 -25.95 17.49
CA GLU A 21 -30.52 -26.03 18.76
C GLU A 21 -30.57 -27.48 19.29
N THR A 22 -29.46 -27.95 19.86
CA THR A 22 -29.38 -28.91 21.00
C THR A 22 -27.98 -28.73 21.61
N SER A 23 -27.81 -28.07 22.75
CA SER A 23 -27.94 -28.52 24.16
C SER A 23 -26.87 -29.52 24.68
N THR A 24 -25.91 -28.96 25.42
CA THR A 24 -25.43 -29.37 26.77
C THR A 24 -25.09 -30.82 27.14
N ARG A 25 -23.81 -31.06 27.49
CA ARG A 25 -23.31 -31.73 28.73
C ARG A 25 -21.77 -31.75 28.72
N SER A 26 -21.07 -31.08 29.64
CA SER A 26 -20.72 -31.48 31.02
C SER A 26 -19.41 -32.26 31.14
N GLY A 27 -18.50 -31.73 31.96
CA GLY A 27 -17.32 -32.39 32.54
C GLY A 27 -16.03 -31.66 32.14
N GLY A 28 -15.18 -31.17 33.02
CA GLY A 28 -15.05 -31.30 34.47
C GLY A 28 -13.64 -30.81 34.81
N ALA A 29 -13.53 -29.97 35.82
CA ALA A 29 -12.28 -29.37 36.25
C ALA A 29 -11.24 -30.42 36.69
N ARG A 30 -9.97 -30.23 36.32
CA ARG A 30 -8.83 -30.67 37.13
C ARG A 30 -7.75 -29.60 37.20
N VAL A 31 -7.83 -28.88 38.30
CA VAL A 31 -6.73 -28.36 39.11
C VAL A 31 -5.55 -29.36 39.11
N LEU A 32 -4.36 -28.91 38.71
CA LEU A 32 -3.12 -29.46 39.25
C LEU A 32 -2.24 -28.31 39.76
N ARG A 33 -2.30 -28.20 41.08
CA ARG A 33 -1.41 -27.45 41.95
C ARG A 33 -0.18 -28.34 42.14
N GLN A 34 1.00 -27.91 41.72
CA GLN A 34 2.24 -28.52 42.19
C GLN A 34 3.08 -27.48 42.90
N ARG A 35 3.23 -27.73 44.19
CA ARG A 35 3.96 -26.96 45.19
C ARG A 35 5.09 -27.88 45.65
N THR A 36 6.34 -27.44 45.55
CA THR A 36 7.50 -27.95 46.28
C THR A 36 8.45 -26.75 46.47
N SER A 37 8.48 -26.08 47.63
CA SER A 37 9.38 -26.35 48.78
C SER A 37 10.85 -26.50 48.34
N VAL A 38 11.65 -25.43 48.44
CA VAL A 38 12.53 -25.08 49.57
C VAL A 38 13.55 -26.18 49.88
N SER A 39 14.83 -25.88 49.62
CA SER A 39 15.94 -26.20 50.52
C SER A 39 17.07 -25.20 50.33
N GLU A 40 17.48 -24.62 51.45
CA GLU A 40 18.62 -23.74 51.68
C GLU A 40 19.98 -24.46 51.59
N ALA A 41 21.02 -23.62 51.74
CA ALA A 41 22.44 -23.86 52.06
C ALA A 41 23.37 -23.59 50.86
N SER A 42 24.43 -22.76 50.92
CA SER A 42 25.20 -22.30 52.08
C SER A 42 26.19 -21.18 51.72
N SER A 43 26.47 -20.36 52.75
CA SER A 43 27.77 -19.79 53.17
C SER A 43 28.44 -18.64 52.40
N GLU A 44 28.41 -17.51 53.12
CA GLU A 44 29.38 -16.40 53.20
C GLU A 44 30.88 -16.78 53.17
N ARG A 45 31.69 -15.86 52.60
CA ARG A 45 33.00 -15.41 53.09
C ARG A 45 33.36 -14.10 52.35
N GLN A 46 33.15 -12.94 52.96
CA GLN A 46 34.08 -12.21 53.84
C GLN A 46 35.29 -11.60 53.11
N ARG A 47 35.28 -10.25 52.95
CA ARG A 47 36.43 -9.36 53.24
C ARG A 47 36.02 -7.88 53.19
N THR A 48 35.93 -7.31 54.38
CA THR A 48 35.98 -5.88 54.70
C THR A 48 37.39 -5.33 54.54
N ALA A 49 37.54 -4.10 54.02
CA ALA A 49 38.61 -3.19 54.41
C ALA A 49 38.16 -1.73 54.21
N GLU A 50 38.08 -1.05 55.34
CA GLU A 50 37.68 0.33 55.56
C GLU A 50 38.89 1.27 55.46
N LYS A 51 38.77 2.46 54.85
CA LYS A 51 39.53 3.67 55.26
C LYS A 51 38.99 4.98 54.67
N ARG A 52 38.23 5.68 55.51
CA ARG A 52 38.19 7.13 55.83
C ARG A 52 39.03 8.11 54.96
N GLY A 53 38.37 9.15 54.45
CA GLY A 53 39.01 10.39 53.94
C GLY A 53 37.99 11.48 53.60
N ARG A 54 38.17 12.68 54.14
CA ARG A 54 37.22 13.78 54.26
C ARG A 54 37.38 14.80 53.11
N GLY A 55 36.28 15.13 52.43
CA GLY A 55 35.91 16.42 51.80
C GLY A 55 36.84 17.12 50.81
N VAL A 56 36.39 17.27 49.56
CA VAL A 56 36.45 18.52 48.77
C VAL A 56 35.21 18.57 47.85
N VAL A 57 34.52 19.71 47.89
CA VAL A 57 33.43 20.07 46.98
C VAL A 57 34.02 20.49 45.64
N THR A 58 33.67 19.77 44.57
CA THR A 58 33.74 20.28 43.19
C THR A 58 32.61 19.65 42.39
N ALA A 59 31.77 20.52 41.81
CA ALA A 59 30.65 20.15 40.96
C ALA A 59 31.13 19.31 39.77
N ALA A 60 30.69 18.07 39.69
CA ALA A 60 30.84 17.22 38.51
C ALA A 60 29.60 17.36 37.62
N ARG A 61 29.75 18.05 36.50
CA ARG A 61 28.91 17.87 35.30
C ARG A 61 28.94 16.38 34.94
N PRO A 62 27.81 15.69 34.74
CA PRO A 62 27.83 14.44 34.02
C PRO A 62 28.14 14.76 32.55
N ALA A 63 29.32 14.30 32.13
CA ALA A 63 29.63 14.04 30.74
C ALA A 63 28.84 12.80 30.33
N ASP A 64 27.83 13.00 29.49
CA ASP A 64 27.26 12.00 28.59
C ASP A 64 26.63 12.74 27.40
N GLU A 65 27.46 13.49 26.68
CA GLU A 65 27.25 13.73 25.26
C GLU A 65 28.04 12.64 24.52
N VAL A 66 27.48 11.43 24.51
CA VAL A 66 27.74 10.53 23.39
C VAL A 66 27.00 11.16 22.22
N GLU A 67 27.75 11.81 21.34
CA GLU A 67 27.31 12.22 20.01
C GLU A 67 26.67 11.01 19.32
N GLY A 68 25.34 10.93 19.41
CA GLY A 68 24.54 10.03 18.61
C GLY A 68 24.73 10.41 17.16
N PHE A 69 25.24 9.46 16.36
CA PHE A 69 25.31 9.51 14.90
C PHE A 69 24.17 10.35 14.33
N GLY A 70 24.55 11.43 13.63
CA GLY A 70 23.65 12.43 13.07
C GLY A 70 22.47 11.78 12.35
N ARG A 71 21.30 11.88 12.98
CA ARG A 71 20.01 11.60 12.35
C ARG A 71 19.80 12.67 11.30
N GLU A 72 20.16 12.39 10.05
CA GLU A 72 19.70 13.21 8.93
C GLU A 72 18.17 13.08 8.90
N ARG A 73 17.51 14.12 9.41
CA ARG A 73 16.06 14.27 9.29
C ARG A 73 15.72 14.19 7.79
N PRO A 74 14.69 13.41 7.38
CA PRO A 74 14.30 13.35 5.98
C PRO A 74 14.07 14.76 5.46
N ASP A 75 14.81 15.17 4.42
CA ASP A 75 14.61 16.46 3.79
C ASP A 75 13.23 16.46 3.12
N ALA A 76 12.31 17.28 3.64
CA ALA A 76 10.95 17.39 3.14
C ALA A 76 10.91 17.83 1.66
N THR A 77 11.87 18.64 1.22
CA THR A 77 11.96 19.10 -0.18
C THR A 77 12.30 17.95 -1.10
N LEU A 78 13.34 17.18 -0.77
CA LEU A 78 13.75 16.02 -1.57
C LEU A 78 12.70 14.90 -1.52
N SER A 79 12.04 14.73 -0.38
CA SER A 79 10.93 13.78 -0.23
C SER A 79 9.75 14.17 -1.11
N ARG A 80 9.42 15.47 -1.20
CA ARG A 80 8.38 15.99 -2.09
C ARG A 80 8.72 15.75 -3.56
N LEU A 81 9.97 15.99 -3.96
CA LEU A 81 10.42 15.72 -5.33
C LEU A 81 10.26 14.23 -5.66
N ALA A 82 10.73 13.34 -4.78
CA ALA A 82 10.57 11.89 -4.97
C ALA A 82 9.09 11.47 -5.10
N VAL A 83 8.17 12.10 -4.35
CA VAL A 83 6.72 11.88 -4.51
C VAL A 83 6.23 12.33 -5.88
N LEU A 84 6.61 13.53 -6.32
CA LEU A 84 6.18 14.08 -7.61
C LEU A 84 6.72 13.27 -8.78
N ASP A 85 7.97 12.82 -8.72
CA ASP A 85 8.60 11.97 -9.74
C ASP A 85 7.87 10.63 -9.86
N ALA A 86 7.58 9.97 -8.72
CA ALA A 86 6.80 8.74 -8.71
C ALA A 86 5.38 8.94 -9.26
N LEU A 87 4.72 10.05 -8.93
CA LEU A 87 3.39 10.38 -9.47
C LEU A 87 3.43 10.58 -10.99
N ASN A 88 4.47 11.23 -11.51
CA ASN A 88 4.65 11.45 -12.94
C ASN A 88 4.93 10.14 -13.69
N GLU A 89 5.71 9.23 -13.13
CA GLU A 89 5.96 7.90 -13.70
C GLU A 89 4.65 7.10 -13.82
N VAL A 90 3.83 7.07 -12.76
CA VAL A 90 2.54 6.37 -12.78
C VAL A 90 1.57 7.03 -13.75
N LYS A 91 1.54 8.37 -13.80
CA LYS A 91 0.73 9.11 -14.76
C LYS A 91 1.09 8.72 -16.20
N GLY A 92 2.37 8.70 -16.55
CA GLY A 92 2.84 8.28 -17.87
C GLY A 92 2.40 6.84 -18.23
N SER A 93 2.47 5.92 -17.26
CA SER A 93 1.98 4.55 -17.43
C SER A 93 0.46 4.50 -17.71
N LEU A 94 -0.34 5.23 -16.92
CA LEU A 94 -1.79 5.29 -17.09
C LEU A 94 -2.21 5.98 -18.38
N ASP A 95 -1.47 7.01 -18.81
CA ASP A 95 -1.70 7.67 -20.10
C ASP A 95 -1.46 6.67 -21.23
N GLY A 96 -0.37 5.90 -21.19
CA GLY A 96 -0.13 4.81 -22.16
C GLY A 96 -1.28 3.78 -22.22
N ILE A 97 -1.77 3.34 -21.06
CA ILE A 97 -2.92 2.42 -20.97
C ILE A 97 -4.19 3.05 -21.55
N THR A 98 -4.45 4.32 -21.20
CA THR A 98 -5.62 5.07 -21.66
C THR A 98 -5.65 5.15 -23.19
N HIS A 99 -4.53 5.41 -23.84
CA HIS A 99 -4.46 5.51 -25.30
C HIS A 99 -4.67 4.14 -25.98
N GLY A 100 -4.29 3.03 -25.32
CA GLY A 100 -4.43 1.68 -25.87
C GLY A 100 -5.84 1.08 -25.75
N LEU A 101 -6.59 1.43 -24.71
CA LEU A 101 -7.90 0.83 -24.41
C LEU A 101 -8.99 1.09 -25.48
N PRO A 102 -9.14 2.28 -26.07
CA PRO A 102 -10.13 2.52 -27.13
C PRO A 102 -9.95 1.63 -28.35
N THR A 103 -8.69 1.41 -28.78
CA THR A 103 -8.36 0.52 -29.89
C THR A 103 -8.77 -0.92 -29.57
N LEU A 104 -8.46 -1.40 -28.36
CA LEU A 104 -8.88 -2.73 -27.90
C LEU A 104 -10.41 -2.84 -27.81
N THR A 105 -11.09 -1.77 -27.39
CA THR A 105 -12.56 -1.73 -27.33
C THR A 105 -13.17 -1.79 -28.73
N ALA A 106 -12.62 -1.05 -29.69
CA ALA A 106 -13.07 -1.09 -31.08
C ALA A 106 -12.87 -2.50 -31.69
N ASN A 107 -11.73 -3.12 -31.42
CA ASN A 107 -11.40 -4.46 -31.91
C ASN A 107 -12.25 -5.55 -31.22
N THR A 108 -12.83 -5.27 -30.05
CA THR A 108 -13.68 -6.19 -29.29
C THR A 108 -15.18 -6.04 -29.54
N ARG A 109 -15.64 -4.96 -30.20
CA ARG A 109 -17.06 -4.71 -30.51
C ARG A 109 -17.71 -5.75 -31.43
N GLY A 110 -16.93 -6.47 -32.24
CA GLY A 110 -17.42 -7.53 -33.13
C GLY A 110 -17.37 -8.93 -32.54
N LEU A 111 -17.03 -9.07 -31.26
CA LEU A 111 -16.70 -10.38 -30.66
C LEU A 111 -17.92 -10.95 -29.95
N GLY A 112 -18.38 -12.12 -30.42
CA GLY A 112 -19.51 -12.85 -29.84
C GLY A 112 -20.84 -12.71 -30.56
N GLY A 113 -20.87 -12.20 -31.80
CA GLY A 113 -22.11 -11.96 -32.55
C GLY A 113 -22.71 -10.58 -32.25
N SER A 114 -24.03 -10.43 -32.42
CA SER A 114 -24.76 -9.16 -32.24
C SER A 114 -24.67 -8.55 -30.83
N ASP A 115 -24.17 -9.30 -29.85
CA ASP A 115 -24.36 -9.02 -28.43
C ASP A 115 -23.12 -8.45 -27.72
N GLY A 116 -21.99 -8.25 -28.42
CA GLY A 116 -20.82 -7.56 -27.87
C GLY A 116 -20.23 -8.19 -26.60
N VAL A 117 -20.30 -9.52 -26.47
CA VAL A 117 -20.04 -10.24 -25.21
C VAL A 117 -18.64 -10.01 -24.62
N PHE A 118 -17.67 -9.56 -25.41
CA PHE A 118 -16.32 -9.22 -24.94
C PHE A 118 -16.12 -7.73 -24.60
N THR A 119 -17.03 -6.83 -24.99
CA THR A 119 -16.90 -5.40 -24.68
C THR A 119 -16.90 -5.15 -23.18
N ARG A 120 -17.63 -5.96 -22.40
CA ARG A 120 -17.62 -5.92 -20.92
C ARG A 120 -16.22 -6.00 -20.31
N TYR A 121 -15.27 -6.67 -20.98
CA TYR A 121 -13.91 -6.83 -20.48
C TYR A 121 -13.06 -5.58 -20.75
N ALA A 122 -13.28 -4.93 -21.89
CA ALA A 122 -12.70 -3.62 -22.18
C ALA A 122 -13.32 -2.52 -21.29
N ASP A 123 -14.63 -2.59 -21.06
CA ASP A 123 -15.37 -1.69 -20.16
C ASP A 123 -14.87 -1.84 -18.72
N TYR A 124 -14.62 -3.07 -18.26
CA TYR A 124 -14.01 -3.31 -16.96
C TYR A 124 -12.66 -2.59 -16.82
N GLY A 125 -11.78 -2.70 -17.82
CA GLY A 125 -10.50 -1.99 -17.83
C GLY A 125 -10.68 -0.46 -17.80
N SER A 126 -11.56 0.06 -18.65
CA SER A 126 -11.87 1.48 -18.73
C SER A 126 -12.47 2.03 -17.42
N SER A 127 -13.29 1.23 -16.73
CA SER A 127 -13.89 1.59 -15.44
C SER A 127 -12.89 1.73 -14.29
N GLN A 128 -11.65 1.22 -14.45
CA GLN A 128 -10.60 1.40 -13.45
C GLN A 128 -9.89 2.76 -13.55
N LEU A 129 -9.91 3.40 -14.72
CA LEU A 129 -9.18 4.65 -14.95
C LEU A 129 -9.63 5.83 -14.05
N PRO A 130 -10.95 6.05 -13.80
CA PRO A 130 -11.40 7.20 -13.01
C PRO A 130 -10.83 7.23 -11.59
N TRP A 131 -10.84 6.09 -10.88
CA TRP A 131 -10.36 6.06 -9.50
C TRP A 131 -8.82 6.15 -9.43
N LEU A 132 -8.10 5.57 -10.40
CA LEU A 132 -6.65 5.69 -10.50
C LEU A 132 -6.21 7.14 -10.73
N ARG A 133 -6.87 7.84 -11.65
CA ARG A 133 -6.63 9.27 -11.88
C ARG A 133 -7.00 10.11 -10.67
N GLY A 134 -8.12 9.79 -10.02
CA GLY A 134 -8.51 10.44 -8.77
C GLY A 134 -7.46 10.29 -7.67
N ALA A 135 -6.85 9.11 -7.54
CA ALA A 135 -5.77 8.86 -6.60
C ALA A 135 -4.55 9.74 -6.88
N LEU A 136 -4.12 9.82 -8.15
CA LEU A 136 -3.01 10.68 -8.57
C LEU A 136 -3.29 12.16 -8.29
N VAL A 137 -4.45 12.68 -8.71
CA VAL A 137 -4.83 14.08 -8.48
C VAL A 137 -4.84 14.41 -6.98
N ASN A 138 -5.38 13.51 -6.16
CA ASN A 138 -5.42 13.69 -4.72
C ASN A 138 -4.03 13.67 -4.09
N ALA A 139 -3.14 12.78 -4.54
CA ALA A 139 -1.75 12.71 -4.08
C ALA A 139 -0.95 13.95 -4.52
N THR A 140 -1.13 14.43 -5.76
CA THR A 140 -0.53 15.68 -6.24
C THR A 140 -0.98 16.86 -5.40
N THR A 141 -2.27 16.96 -5.08
CA THR A 141 -2.82 18.04 -4.23
C THR A 141 -2.14 18.07 -2.85
N LEU A 142 -1.92 16.90 -2.25
CA LEU A 142 -1.23 16.76 -0.96
C LEU A 142 0.25 17.12 -1.07
N ALA A 143 0.94 16.69 -2.13
CA ALA A 143 2.35 17.02 -2.37
C ALA A 143 2.56 18.53 -2.66
N GLU A 144 1.63 19.17 -3.35
CA GLU A 144 1.63 20.62 -3.55
C GLU A 144 1.40 21.36 -2.24
N ALA A 145 0.43 20.92 -1.43
CA ALA A 145 0.19 21.48 -0.10
C ALA A 145 1.42 21.34 0.81
N ALA A 146 2.10 20.19 0.77
CA ALA A 146 3.33 19.97 1.50
C ALA A 146 4.45 20.95 1.12
N GLY A 147 4.53 21.36 -0.14
CA GLY A 147 5.51 22.36 -0.61
C GLY A 147 5.15 23.81 -0.26
N ALA A 148 3.94 24.04 0.24
CA ALA A 148 3.41 25.38 0.49
C ALA A 148 3.18 25.69 1.99
N VAL A 149 3.35 24.70 2.86
CA VAL A 149 3.46 24.90 4.32
C VAL A 149 4.90 25.23 4.69
N SER A 150 5.07 26.08 5.69
CA SER A 150 6.39 26.57 6.12
C SER A 150 7.11 25.57 7.04
N ASP A 151 6.34 24.77 7.79
CA ASP A 151 6.90 23.83 8.75
C ASP A 151 7.29 22.48 8.12
N ALA A 152 8.53 22.04 8.40
CA ALA A 152 9.08 20.81 7.83
C ALA A 152 8.41 19.53 8.34
N ASP A 153 7.98 19.48 9.61
CA ASP A 153 7.31 18.30 10.17
C ASP A 153 5.87 18.20 9.63
N MET A 154 5.16 19.34 9.50
CA MET A 154 3.84 19.40 8.83
C MET A 154 3.95 19.02 7.35
N SER A 155 4.97 19.53 6.64
CA SER A 155 5.25 19.18 5.25
C SER A 155 5.42 17.66 5.11
N LEU A 156 6.25 17.05 5.97
CA LEU A 156 6.46 15.61 5.98
C LEU A 156 5.18 14.83 6.33
N GLY A 157 4.37 15.33 7.26
CA GLY A 157 3.06 14.77 7.60
C GLY A 157 2.11 14.73 6.40
N LEU A 158 2.03 15.82 5.64
CA LEU A 158 1.25 15.90 4.39
C LEU A 158 1.79 14.95 3.31
N LEU A 159 3.12 14.84 3.17
CA LEU A 159 3.72 13.87 2.24
C LEU A 159 3.34 12.44 2.60
N ARG A 160 3.34 12.06 3.89
CA ARG A 160 2.92 10.72 4.33
C ARG A 160 1.47 10.40 3.93
N MET A 161 0.59 11.40 3.92
CA MET A 161 -0.81 11.23 3.47
C MET A 161 -0.94 10.91 1.97
N THR A 162 0.10 11.18 1.16
CA THR A 162 0.15 10.77 -0.25
C THR A 162 0.33 9.26 -0.39
N GLY A 163 0.93 8.60 0.60
CA GLY A 163 1.37 7.20 0.57
C GLY A 163 0.34 6.21 0.07
N PRO A 164 -0.82 6.05 0.74
CA PRO A 164 -1.86 5.12 0.32
C PRO A 164 -2.36 5.38 -1.11
N ARG A 165 -2.42 6.64 -1.54
CA ARG A 165 -2.90 7.01 -2.87
C ARG A 165 -1.85 6.70 -3.94
N LEU A 166 -0.58 7.01 -3.67
CA LEU A 166 0.53 6.70 -4.55
C LEU A 166 0.69 5.18 -4.70
N GLN A 167 0.71 4.44 -3.59
CA GLN A 167 0.78 2.98 -3.59
C GLN A 167 -0.39 2.36 -4.36
N ALA A 168 -1.62 2.81 -4.10
CA ALA A 168 -2.80 2.32 -4.82
C ALA A 168 -2.72 2.58 -6.33
N ALA A 169 -2.25 3.77 -6.72
CA ALA A 169 -2.08 4.13 -8.13
C ALA A 169 -0.99 3.29 -8.81
N MET A 170 0.18 3.12 -8.20
CA MET A 170 1.28 2.29 -8.72
C MET A 170 0.85 0.82 -8.90
N SER A 171 0.30 0.23 -7.83
CA SER A 171 -0.17 -1.16 -7.82
C SER A 171 -1.32 -1.38 -8.79
N GLY A 172 -2.28 -0.46 -8.81
CA GLY A 172 -3.43 -0.54 -9.70
C GLY A 172 -3.07 -0.32 -11.17
N ALA A 173 -2.13 0.58 -11.49
CA ALA A 173 -1.60 0.75 -12.84
C ALA A 173 -0.91 -0.53 -13.33
N THR A 174 -0.13 -1.20 -12.46
CA THR A 174 0.53 -2.47 -12.77
C THR A 174 -0.48 -3.58 -13.05
N LEU A 175 -1.52 -3.71 -12.21
CA LEU A 175 -2.60 -4.67 -12.46
C LEU A 175 -3.37 -4.32 -13.74
N LEU A 176 -3.63 -3.04 -14.00
CA LEU A 176 -4.35 -2.63 -15.21
C LEU A 176 -3.53 -2.88 -16.47
N ALA A 177 -2.21 -2.70 -16.43
CA ALA A 177 -1.31 -3.11 -17.50
C ALA A 177 -1.38 -4.62 -17.77
N ALA A 178 -1.38 -5.44 -16.72
CA ALA A 178 -1.57 -6.88 -16.86
C ALA A 178 -2.93 -7.23 -17.48
N TRP A 179 -4.01 -6.53 -17.10
CA TRP A 179 -5.32 -6.70 -17.71
C TRP A 179 -5.31 -6.37 -19.21
N VAL A 180 -4.67 -5.26 -19.59
CA VAL A 180 -4.50 -4.87 -21.00
C VAL A 180 -3.75 -5.94 -21.79
N ASP A 181 -2.75 -6.58 -21.20
CA ASP A 181 -2.04 -7.70 -21.84
C ASP A 181 -2.97 -8.89 -22.11
N PHE A 182 -3.87 -9.24 -21.18
CA PHE A 182 -4.87 -10.28 -21.42
C PHE A 182 -5.86 -9.92 -22.53
N LEU A 183 -6.27 -8.64 -22.62
CA LEU A 183 -7.14 -8.18 -23.71
C LEU A 183 -6.42 -8.29 -25.06
N ARG A 184 -5.14 -7.93 -25.12
CA ARG A 184 -4.29 -8.08 -26.32
C ARG A 184 -4.10 -9.55 -26.70
N LEU A 185 -3.85 -10.42 -25.71
CA LEU A 185 -3.77 -11.87 -25.93
C LEU A 185 -5.08 -12.41 -26.51
N ALA A 186 -6.22 -12.02 -25.95
CA ALA A 186 -7.52 -12.43 -26.44
C ALA A 186 -7.79 -11.96 -27.87
N GLU A 187 -7.39 -10.74 -28.21
CA GLU A 187 -7.46 -10.22 -29.57
C GLU A 187 -6.66 -11.09 -30.56
N VAL A 188 -5.40 -11.37 -30.24
CA VAL A 188 -4.51 -12.17 -31.10
C VAL A 188 -4.98 -13.62 -31.20
N VAL A 189 -5.35 -14.26 -30.08
CA VAL A 189 -5.88 -15.63 -30.06
C VAL A 189 -7.10 -15.73 -30.97
N ARG A 190 -7.97 -14.72 -30.96
CA ARG A 190 -9.13 -14.73 -31.84
C ARG A 190 -8.76 -14.56 -33.32
N GLN A 191 -7.86 -13.63 -33.64
CA GLN A 191 -7.46 -13.36 -35.02
C GLN A 191 -6.74 -14.57 -35.64
N GLU A 192 -5.82 -15.18 -34.88
CA GLU A 192 -4.89 -16.18 -35.41
C GLU A 192 -5.29 -17.63 -35.08
N CYS A 193 -6.11 -17.85 -34.03
CA CYS A 193 -6.42 -19.18 -33.49
C CYS A 193 -7.94 -19.47 -33.42
N PRO A 194 -8.66 -19.57 -34.56
CA PRO A 194 -10.11 -19.82 -34.57
C PRO A 194 -10.50 -21.12 -33.86
N TYR A 195 -9.59 -22.09 -33.75
CA TYR A 195 -9.81 -23.39 -33.10
C TYR A 195 -9.70 -23.37 -31.57
N TYR A 196 -9.26 -22.28 -30.95
CA TYR A 196 -9.21 -22.17 -29.48
C TYR A 196 -10.61 -22.14 -28.84
N GLY A 197 -11.61 -21.68 -29.60
CA GLY A 197 -13.01 -21.60 -29.19
C GLY A 197 -13.34 -20.30 -28.44
N MET A 198 -14.39 -19.61 -28.88
CA MET A 198 -14.82 -18.33 -28.29
C MET A 198 -15.35 -18.49 -26.86
N GLU A 199 -16.10 -19.56 -26.58
CA GLU A 199 -16.63 -19.85 -25.24
C GLU A 199 -15.49 -20.06 -24.23
N ARG A 200 -14.44 -20.77 -24.64
CA ARG A 200 -13.26 -21.01 -23.81
C ARG A 200 -12.54 -19.69 -23.50
N LEU A 201 -12.26 -18.88 -24.53
CA LEU A 201 -11.64 -17.57 -24.35
C LEU A 201 -12.45 -16.66 -23.43
N PHE A 202 -13.79 -16.72 -23.52
CA PHE A 202 -14.68 -16.00 -22.62
C PHE A 202 -14.54 -16.46 -21.16
N VAL A 203 -14.55 -17.78 -20.93
CA VAL A 203 -14.38 -18.36 -19.58
C VAL A 203 -13.01 -18.01 -19.00
N ASP A 204 -11.97 -18.00 -19.82
CA ASP A 204 -10.61 -17.67 -19.39
C ASP A 204 -10.50 -16.18 -19.00
N LEU A 205 -11.08 -15.25 -19.79
CA LEU A 205 -11.13 -13.84 -19.43
C LEU A 205 -12.00 -13.57 -18.19
N ASP A 206 -13.14 -14.26 -18.03
CA ASP A 206 -13.99 -14.15 -16.83
C ASP A 206 -13.20 -14.56 -15.57
N ARG A 207 -12.46 -15.67 -15.66
CA ARG A 207 -11.63 -16.19 -14.58
C ARG A 207 -10.54 -15.19 -14.19
N VAL A 208 -9.83 -14.63 -15.16
CA VAL A 208 -8.78 -13.62 -14.93
C VAL A 208 -9.38 -12.37 -14.28
N GLN A 209 -10.50 -11.85 -14.81
CA GLN A 209 -11.19 -10.68 -14.25
C GLN A 209 -11.57 -10.92 -12.78
N ARG A 210 -12.19 -12.07 -12.46
CA ARG A 210 -12.59 -12.43 -11.08
C ARG A 210 -11.39 -12.53 -10.14
N ARG A 211 -10.24 -12.98 -10.62
CA ARG A 211 -9.01 -13.07 -9.82
C ARG A 211 -8.45 -11.68 -9.48
N MET A 212 -8.56 -10.72 -10.40
CA MET A 212 -8.01 -9.36 -10.23
C MET A 212 -8.95 -8.42 -9.46
N ALA A 213 -10.26 -8.60 -9.60
CA ALA A 213 -11.27 -7.69 -9.05
C ALA A 213 -11.14 -7.42 -7.53
N PRO A 214 -10.83 -8.41 -6.66
CA PRO A 214 -10.65 -8.16 -5.24
C PRO A 214 -9.50 -7.19 -4.95
N ALA A 215 -8.36 -7.36 -5.64
CA ALA A 215 -7.20 -6.48 -5.48
C ALA A 215 -7.51 -5.06 -6.01
N MET A 216 -8.13 -4.94 -7.19
CA MET A 216 -8.55 -3.62 -7.70
C MET A 216 -9.50 -2.90 -6.74
N LYS A 217 -10.46 -3.62 -6.15
CA LYS A 217 -11.41 -3.06 -5.17
C LYS A 217 -10.70 -2.61 -3.88
N ALA A 218 -9.77 -3.41 -3.36
CA ALA A 218 -9.01 -3.07 -2.16
C ALA A 218 -8.12 -1.84 -2.38
N LEU A 219 -7.45 -1.74 -3.54
CA LEU A 219 -6.65 -0.57 -3.90
C LEU A 219 -7.54 0.68 -4.09
N ALA A 220 -8.69 0.55 -4.74
CA ALA A 220 -9.63 1.64 -4.96
C ALA A 220 -10.22 2.21 -3.65
N SER A 221 -10.18 1.45 -2.55
CA SER A 221 -10.66 1.92 -1.24
C SER A 221 -9.80 3.05 -0.66
N MET A 222 -8.53 3.15 -1.07
CA MET A 222 -7.53 4.08 -0.52
C MET A 222 -7.30 3.93 1.00
N GLU A 223 -7.83 2.88 1.63
CA GLU A 223 -7.62 2.60 3.04
C GLU A 223 -6.16 2.14 3.25
N PRO A 224 -5.35 2.85 4.06
CA PRO A 224 -3.91 2.59 4.16
C PRO A 224 -3.55 1.12 4.37
N GLY A 225 -4.20 0.47 5.34
CA GLY A 225 -3.93 -0.93 5.67
C GLY A 225 -4.36 -1.92 4.58
N GLN A 226 -5.44 -1.65 3.86
CA GLN A 226 -5.88 -2.51 2.75
C GLN A 226 -4.98 -2.34 1.53
N VAL A 227 -4.57 -1.11 1.24
CA VAL A 227 -3.66 -0.80 0.13
C VAL A 227 -2.31 -1.47 0.37
N GLU A 228 -1.71 -1.27 1.53
CA GLU A 228 -0.40 -1.85 1.84
C GLU A 228 -0.42 -3.39 1.82
N ALA A 229 -1.44 -4.00 2.43
CA ALA A 229 -1.59 -5.45 2.42
C ALA A 229 -1.77 -6.00 0.99
N THR A 230 -2.59 -5.33 0.17
CA THR A 230 -2.81 -5.73 -1.22
C THR A 230 -1.55 -5.56 -2.06
N ALA A 231 -0.85 -4.43 -1.93
CA ALA A 231 0.40 -4.14 -2.63
C ALA A 231 1.50 -5.16 -2.26
N THR A 232 1.58 -5.53 -0.98
CA THR A 232 2.53 -6.55 -0.50
C THR A 232 2.20 -7.95 -1.04
N ALA A 233 0.92 -8.28 -1.20
CA ALA A 233 0.46 -9.55 -1.76
C ALA A 233 0.52 -9.62 -3.31
N MET A 234 0.78 -8.50 -3.99
CA MET A 234 0.81 -8.44 -5.45
C MET A 234 1.77 -9.42 -6.13
N PRO A 235 2.98 -9.74 -5.63
CA PRO A 235 3.87 -10.69 -6.29
C PRO A 235 3.22 -12.07 -6.47
N GLU A 236 2.43 -12.51 -5.48
CA GLU A 236 1.70 -13.78 -5.59
C GLU A 236 0.60 -13.71 -6.65
N LEU A 237 -0.21 -12.64 -6.61
CA LEU A 237 -1.27 -12.41 -7.60
C LEU A 237 -0.71 -12.32 -9.02
N MET A 238 0.34 -11.52 -9.23
CA MET A 238 1.04 -11.41 -10.51
C MET A 238 1.62 -12.76 -10.94
N GLY A 239 2.17 -13.54 -10.00
CA GLY A 239 2.60 -14.91 -10.22
C GLY A 239 1.48 -15.80 -10.79
N GLN A 240 0.28 -15.72 -10.21
CA GLN A 240 -0.91 -16.44 -10.68
C GLN A 240 -1.37 -15.94 -12.07
N LEU A 241 -1.40 -14.63 -12.29
CA LEU A 241 -1.80 -14.03 -13.56
C LEU A 241 -0.86 -14.44 -14.70
N THR A 242 0.45 -14.44 -14.49
CA THR A 242 1.38 -14.93 -15.52
C THR A 242 1.12 -16.40 -15.87
N ARG A 243 0.75 -17.25 -14.91
CA ARG A 243 0.40 -18.66 -15.19
C ARG A 243 -0.88 -18.79 -16.00
N GLU A 244 -1.90 -17.99 -15.70
CA GLU A 244 -3.12 -17.95 -16.51
C GLU A 244 -2.81 -17.47 -17.94
N PHE A 245 -1.97 -16.44 -18.10
CA PHE A 245 -1.52 -15.95 -19.40
C PHE A 245 -0.82 -17.05 -20.21
N GLN A 246 0.12 -17.76 -19.60
CA GLN A 246 0.80 -18.91 -20.21
C GLN A 246 -0.18 -20.03 -20.57
N SER A 247 -1.12 -20.36 -19.69
CA SER A 247 -2.11 -21.39 -19.94
C SER A 247 -3.00 -21.07 -21.16
N ILE A 248 -3.37 -19.80 -21.35
CA ILE A 248 -4.13 -19.37 -22.52
C ILE A 248 -3.26 -19.47 -23.77
N GLN A 249 -2.03 -18.96 -23.71
CA GLN A 249 -1.07 -19.00 -24.81
C GLN A 249 -0.76 -20.43 -25.27
N ASP A 250 -0.45 -21.34 -24.34
CA ASP A 250 -0.16 -22.74 -24.65
C ASP A 250 -1.39 -23.47 -25.19
N GLY A 251 -2.57 -23.20 -24.63
CA GLY A 251 -3.80 -23.78 -25.14
C GLY A 251 -4.09 -23.33 -26.58
N ALA A 252 -3.83 -22.06 -26.92
CA ALA A 252 -3.96 -21.52 -28.27
C ALA A 252 -2.96 -22.16 -29.23
N ARG A 253 -1.69 -22.25 -28.82
CA ARG A 253 -0.63 -22.93 -29.58
C ARG A 253 -0.99 -24.38 -29.90
N VAL A 254 -1.41 -25.15 -28.89
CA VAL A 254 -1.81 -26.56 -29.08
C VAL A 254 -3.02 -26.67 -30.02
N ALA A 255 -3.97 -25.74 -29.95
CA ALA A 255 -5.10 -25.72 -30.88
C ALA A 255 -4.66 -25.47 -32.33
N MET A 256 -3.68 -24.57 -32.55
CA MET A 256 -3.11 -24.33 -33.89
C MET A 256 -2.31 -25.53 -34.41
N GLU A 257 -1.49 -26.15 -33.56
CA GLU A 257 -0.70 -27.35 -33.90
C GLU A 257 -1.62 -28.51 -34.31
N ARG A 258 -2.70 -28.74 -33.56
CA ARG A 258 -3.72 -29.76 -33.88
C ARG A 258 -4.46 -29.49 -35.19
N ALA A 259 -4.58 -28.23 -35.58
CA ALA A 259 -5.14 -27.83 -36.87
C ALA A 259 -4.12 -27.89 -38.02
N GLY A 260 -2.90 -28.41 -37.78
CA GLY A 260 -1.85 -28.54 -38.79
C GLY A 260 -1.09 -27.24 -39.10
N ARG A 261 -1.23 -26.18 -38.28
CA ARG A 261 -0.66 -24.85 -38.53
C ARG A 261 0.56 -24.54 -37.65
N VAL A 262 1.60 -25.38 -37.73
CA VAL A 262 2.80 -25.26 -36.87
C VAL A 262 3.58 -23.96 -37.10
N ILE A 263 3.73 -23.50 -38.34
CA ILE A 263 4.43 -22.23 -38.66
C ILE A 263 3.68 -21.03 -38.08
N ALA A 264 2.35 -21.00 -38.19
CA ALA A 264 1.54 -19.93 -37.63
C ALA A 264 1.57 -19.94 -36.09
N ALA A 265 1.71 -21.11 -35.47
CA ALA A 265 1.88 -21.23 -34.01
C ALA A 265 3.19 -20.58 -33.52
N ALA A 266 4.28 -20.71 -34.28
CA ALA A 266 5.54 -20.03 -33.98
C ALA A 266 5.43 -18.50 -34.13
N GLN A 267 4.79 -18.03 -35.21
CA GLN A 267 4.54 -16.60 -35.45
C GLN A 267 3.62 -15.98 -34.37
N PHE A 268 2.62 -16.72 -33.92
CA PHE A 268 1.74 -16.35 -32.81
C PHE A 268 2.52 -16.13 -31.51
N LEU A 269 3.42 -17.04 -31.16
CA LEU A 269 4.28 -16.87 -29.98
C LEU A 269 5.17 -15.63 -30.12
N GLU A 270 5.77 -15.42 -31.28
CA GLU A 270 6.63 -14.27 -31.55
C GLU A 270 5.86 -12.95 -31.41
N MET A 271 4.68 -12.84 -32.02
CA MET A 271 3.80 -11.68 -31.94
C MET A 271 3.40 -11.35 -30.49
N LEU A 272 3.00 -12.36 -29.72
CA LEU A 272 2.63 -12.17 -28.30
C LEU A 272 3.81 -11.74 -27.44
N THR A 273 5.01 -12.26 -27.72
CA THR A 273 6.19 -11.82 -27.00
C THR A 273 6.52 -10.36 -27.28
N MET A 274 6.14 -9.78 -28.41
CA MET A 274 6.42 -8.36 -28.70
C MET A 274 5.47 -7.40 -28.00
N VAL A 275 4.29 -7.87 -27.59
CA VAL A 275 3.15 -6.99 -27.27
C VAL A 275 2.82 -6.95 -25.76
N SER A 276 3.35 -7.88 -24.96
CA SER A 276 3.00 -8.04 -23.54
C SER A 276 4.03 -7.44 -22.57
N THR A 277 3.56 -6.68 -21.57
CA THR A 277 4.36 -6.25 -20.42
C THR A 277 4.69 -7.41 -19.46
N LEU A 278 3.85 -8.45 -19.43
CA LEU A 278 4.15 -9.72 -18.77
C LEU A 278 5.34 -10.46 -19.41
N LYS A 279 5.86 -10.05 -20.58
CA LYS A 279 7.06 -10.65 -21.20
C LYS A 279 8.30 -10.57 -20.31
N VAL A 280 8.46 -9.48 -19.55
CA VAL A 280 9.53 -9.37 -18.56
C VAL A 280 9.37 -10.43 -17.46
N MET A 281 8.15 -10.93 -17.27
CA MET A 281 7.76 -11.94 -16.30
C MET A 281 7.64 -13.35 -16.88
N LEU A 282 7.77 -13.57 -18.19
CA LEU A 282 7.72 -14.93 -18.78
C LEU A 282 9.10 -15.61 -18.71
N PRO A 283 9.19 -16.94 -18.50
CA PRO A 283 10.42 -17.69 -18.64
C PRO A 283 10.97 -17.53 -20.07
N ARG A 284 12.21 -17.06 -20.21
CA ARG A 284 12.94 -17.21 -21.48
C ARG A 284 13.36 -18.68 -21.61
N PRO A 285 13.39 -19.24 -22.84
CA PRO A 285 14.08 -20.50 -23.05
C PRO A 285 15.54 -20.37 -22.59
N PRO A 286 16.12 -21.40 -21.96
CA PRO A 286 17.48 -21.32 -21.45
C PRO A 286 18.45 -21.00 -22.59
N PRO A 287 19.41 -20.08 -22.40
CA PRO A 287 20.49 -19.94 -23.35
C PRO A 287 21.25 -21.27 -23.43
N ALA A 288 21.74 -21.62 -24.62
CA ALA A 288 22.59 -22.77 -24.85
C ALA A 288 24.00 -22.53 -24.27
N ALA A 289 24.10 -22.29 -22.96
CA ALA A 289 25.32 -22.34 -22.16
C ALA A 289 24.93 -22.24 -20.67
N PRO A 290 25.49 -23.09 -19.78
CA PRO A 290 25.27 -22.97 -18.36
C PRO A 290 26.09 -21.80 -17.83
N VAL A 291 25.49 -20.62 -17.78
CA VAL A 291 26.05 -19.54 -16.96
C VAL A 291 25.57 -19.78 -15.54
N THR A 292 26.46 -20.30 -14.71
CA THR A 292 26.31 -20.48 -13.25
C THR A 292 26.25 -19.15 -12.48
N LEU A 293 25.78 -18.06 -13.10
CA LEU A 293 25.59 -16.77 -12.44
C LEU A 293 24.32 -16.82 -11.58
N GLY A 294 24.51 -16.57 -10.29
CA GLY A 294 23.52 -16.78 -9.23
C GLY A 294 22.15 -16.19 -9.55
N VAL A 295 21.13 -16.97 -9.24
CA VAL A 295 19.69 -16.67 -9.37
C VAL A 295 19.24 -15.60 -8.33
N GLY A 296 20.18 -14.80 -7.81
CA GLY A 296 19.94 -13.83 -6.73
C GLY A 296 19.95 -12.39 -7.23
N LEU A 297 19.17 -11.54 -6.55
CA LEU A 297 19.25 -10.08 -6.74
C LEU A 297 20.48 -9.52 -6.03
N VAL A 298 21.16 -8.58 -6.69
CA VAL A 298 22.31 -7.85 -6.10
C VAL A 298 22.20 -6.36 -6.39
N MET A 299 22.65 -5.53 -5.46
CA MET A 299 22.75 -4.09 -5.68
C MET A 299 24.04 -3.78 -6.46
N GLY A 300 23.92 -3.06 -7.58
CA GLY A 300 25.04 -2.58 -8.39
C GLY A 300 24.95 -1.07 -8.63
N SER A 301 25.98 -0.51 -9.27
CA SER A 301 26.05 0.93 -9.57
C SER A 301 24.93 1.42 -10.50
N GLY A 302 24.41 0.55 -11.38
CA GLY A 302 23.29 0.83 -12.27
C GLY A 302 21.90 0.59 -11.68
N GLY A 303 21.82 0.09 -10.43
CA GLY A 303 20.57 -0.30 -9.76
C GLY A 303 20.58 -1.76 -9.30
N VAL A 304 19.40 -2.36 -9.11
CA VAL A 304 19.29 -3.77 -8.70
C VAL A 304 19.42 -4.66 -9.92
N MET A 305 20.29 -5.66 -9.86
CA MET A 305 20.55 -6.61 -10.92
C MET A 305 20.10 -8.03 -10.56
N MET A 306 19.70 -8.80 -11.57
CA MET A 306 19.51 -10.24 -11.52
C MET A 306 20.39 -10.88 -12.60
N GLY A 307 21.45 -11.60 -12.19
CA GLY A 307 22.50 -12.00 -13.12
C GLY A 307 23.17 -10.76 -13.76
N SER A 308 23.15 -10.67 -15.09
CA SER A 308 23.67 -9.51 -15.84
C SER A 308 22.60 -8.46 -16.19
N ARG A 309 21.35 -8.67 -15.78
CA ARG A 309 20.21 -7.81 -16.16
C ARG A 309 19.87 -6.83 -15.05
N VAL A 310 19.77 -5.54 -15.39
CA VAL A 310 19.17 -4.53 -14.50
C VAL A 310 17.67 -4.78 -14.41
N VAL A 311 17.19 -4.96 -13.18
CA VAL A 311 15.78 -5.17 -12.82
C VAL A 311 15.09 -3.83 -12.56
N VAL A 312 15.72 -2.96 -11.77
CA VAL A 312 15.31 -1.58 -11.52
C VAL A 312 16.54 -0.68 -11.54
N SER A 313 16.37 0.56 -12.02
CA SER A 313 17.45 1.54 -12.15
C SER A 313 17.91 2.08 -10.79
N ALA A 314 19.11 2.64 -10.73
CA ALA A 314 19.61 3.33 -9.54
C ALA A 314 18.74 4.54 -9.14
N GLU A 315 18.23 5.29 -10.13
CA GLU A 315 17.32 6.42 -9.94
C GLU A 315 16.00 6.00 -9.28
N TRP A 316 15.43 4.88 -9.75
CA TRP A 316 14.22 4.31 -9.14
C TRP A 316 14.47 3.87 -7.70
N VAL A 317 15.60 3.19 -7.44
CA VAL A 317 15.99 2.76 -6.09
C VAL A 317 16.12 3.95 -5.15
N GLU A 318 16.77 5.02 -5.61
CA GLU A 318 16.95 6.25 -4.83
C GLU A 318 15.63 6.95 -4.53
N THR A 319 14.75 7.04 -5.53
CA THR A 319 13.39 7.57 -5.36
C THR A 319 12.63 6.77 -4.30
N MET A 320 12.62 5.44 -4.40
CA MET A 320 11.94 4.58 -3.44
C MET A 320 12.56 4.66 -2.04
N ARG A 321 13.88 4.73 -1.93
CA ARG A 321 14.59 4.91 -0.66
C ARG A 321 14.15 6.20 0.04
N ARG A 322 14.01 7.31 -0.70
CA ARG A 322 13.51 8.58 -0.15
C ARG A 322 12.07 8.47 0.32
N LEU A 323 11.20 7.84 -0.47
CA LEU A 323 9.81 7.61 -0.10
C LEU A 323 9.68 6.74 1.17
N VAL A 324 10.54 5.74 1.33
CA VAL A 324 10.62 4.90 2.53
C VAL A 324 11.11 5.71 3.74
N GLN A 325 12.20 6.46 3.60
CA GLN A 325 12.73 7.29 4.69
C GLN A 325 11.74 8.37 5.15
N ALA A 326 10.96 8.91 4.22
CA ALA A 326 9.89 9.86 4.52
C ALA A 326 8.67 9.19 5.18
N GLY A 327 8.56 7.87 5.14
CA GLY A 327 7.38 7.12 5.61
C GLY A 327 6.18 7.24 4.66
N VAL A 328 6.40 7.61 3.41
CA VAL A 328 5.35 7.69 2.37
C VAL A 328 4.97 6.31 1.89
N ILE A 329 5.95 5.43 1.68
CA ILE A 329 5.72 4.04 1.32
C ILE A 329 6.49 3.13 2.25
N SER A 330 6.01 1.90 2.45
CA SER A 330 6.69 0.93 3.29
C SER A 330 7.68 0.07 2.49
N VAL A 331 8.71 -0.41 3.18
CA VAL A 331 9.70 -1.35 2.65
C VAL A 331 9.05 -2.60 2.01
N PRO A 332 8.04 -3.25 2.63
CA PRO A 332 7.38 -4.41 2.03
C PRO A 332 6.78 -4.12 0.65
N VAL A 333 6.19 -2.93 0.46
CA VAL A 333 5.59 -2.53 -0.82
C VAL A 333 6.66 -2.34 -1.89
N VAL A 334 7.77 -1.67 -1.57
CA VAL A 334 8.89 -1.51 -2.50
C VAL A 334 9.51 -2.87 -2.84
N SER A 335 9.66 -3.74 -1.83
CA SER A 335 10.17 -5.09 -2.02
C SER A 335 9.29 -5.93 -2.95
N ALA A 336 7.97 -5.80 -2.81
CA ALA A 336 7.00 -6.43 -3.71
C ALA A 336 7.17 -5.94 -5.16
N ALA A 337 7.31 -4.63 -5.37
CA ALA A 337 7.55 -4.05 -6.69
C ALA A 337 8.84 -4.60 -7.32
N VAL A 338 9.96 -4.64 -6.59
CA VAL A 338 11.23 -5.22 -7.09
C VAL A 338 11.05 -6.67 -7.52
N ARG A 339 10.29 -7.49 -6.78
CA ARG A 339 10.05 -8.90 -7.16
C ARG A 339 9.21 -9.02 -8.43
N ILE A 340 8.23 -8.15 -8.59
CA ILE A 340 7.42 -8.10 -9.81
C ILE A 340 8.31 -7.75 -11.01
N HIS A 341 9.18 -6.74 -10.87
CA HIS A 341 10.15 -6.38 -11.92
C HIS A 341 11.18 -7.48 -12.19
N ALA A 342 11.60 -8.23 -11.16
CA ALA A 342 12.54 -9.34 -11.30
C ALA A 342 11.91 -10.58 -11.96
N GLY A 343 10.58 -10.65 -12.05
CA GLY A 343 9.85 -11.69 -12.75
C GLY A 343 9.55 -12.94 -11.90
N GLN A 344 9.08 -14.00 -12.58
CA GLN A 344 8.44 -15.18 -11.97
C GLN A 344 9.25 -15.86 -10.86
N VAL A 345 10.56 -16.01 -11.04
CA VAL A 345 11.41 -16.70 -10.06
C VAL A 345 11.39 -15.98 -8.70
N MET A 346 11.42 -14.65 -8.72
CA MET A 346 11.38 -13.84 -7.50
C MET A 346 9.96 -13.70 -6.95
N MET A 347 8.94 -13.66 -7.81
CA MET A 347 7.54 -13.68 -7.38
C MET A 347 7.16 -14.97 -6.65
N ALA A 348 7.68 -16.13 -7.06
CA ALA A 348 7.49 -17.40 -6.36
C ALA A 348 8.11 -17.42 -4.95
N GLN A 349 9.04 -16.49 -4.68
CA GLN A 349 9.65 -16.29 -3.37
C GLN A 349 8.95 -15.16 -2.59
N ALA A 350 7.65 -14.93 -2.80
CA ALA A 350 6.85 -13.88 -2.14
C ALA A 350 7.00 -13.83 -0.61
N HIS A 351 7.31 -14.95 0.04
CA HIS A 351 7.48 -15.02 1.49
C HIS A 351 8.93 -14.92 1.99
N ARG A 352 9.94 -14.85 1.11
CA ARG A 352 11.35 -14.70 1.51
C ARG A 352 11.79 -13.26 1.43
N ASP A 353 12.64 -12.81 2.35
CA ASP A 353 13.17 -11.46 2.28
C ASP A 353 14.08 -11.25 1.08
N LEU A 354 14.18 -10.00 0.61
CA LEU A 354 15.17 -9.62 -0.40
C LEU A 354 16.60 -9.80 0.15
N PRO A 355 17.63 -9.96 -0.71
CA PRO A 355 19.03 -10.01 -0.29
C PRO A 355 19.43 -8.75 0.48
N LYS A 356 20.29 -8.89 1.51
CA LYS A 356 20.66 -7.81 2.44
C LYS A 356 21.10 -6.53 1.71
N GLY A 357 21.98 -6.62 0.71
CA GLY A 357 22.45 -5.42 -0.02
C GLY A 357 21.34 -4.69 -0.78
N VAL A 358 20.31 -5.39 -1.26
CA VAL A 358 19.13 -4.77 -1.89
C VAL A 358 18.24 -4.15 -0.82
N ARG A 359 18.00 -4.87 0.29
CA ARG A 359 17.22 -4.37 1.43
C ARG A 359 17.81 -3.09 2.00
N ASP A 360 19.09 -3.10 2.31
CA ASP A 360 19.80 -1.93 2.87
C ASP A 360 19.71 -0.73 1.89
N ALA A 361 19.84 -0.96 0.58
CA ALA A 361 19.67 0.09 -0.44
C ALA A 361 18.24 0.65 -0.54
N LEU A 362 17.22 -0.18 -0.31
CA LEU A 362 15.81 0.23 -0.25
C LEU A 362 15.43 0.88 1.09
N GLY A 363 16.38 1.02 2.02
CA GLY A 363 16.14 1.59 3.33
C GLY A 363 15.59 0.59 4.34
N ASP A 364 15.90 -0.70 4.24
CA ASP A 364 15.61 -1.74 5.25
C ASP A 364 16.86 -2.13 6.08
N GLY A 365 17.75 -1.16 6.24
CA GLY A 365 18.93 -1.27 7.10
C GLY A 365 18.54 -1.49 8.57
N PRO A 366 19.48 -1.93 9.43
CA PRO A 366 19.23 -2.07 10.87
C PRO A 366 18.61 -0.80 11.51
N GLU A 367 18.90 0.38 10.96
CA GLU A 367 18.39 1.67 11.39
C GLU A 367 16.87 1.81 11.17
N VAL A 368 16.36 1.34 10.03
CA VAL A 368 14.93 1.39 9.70
C VAL A 368 14.16 0.22 10.31
N ARG A 369 14.82 -0.94 10.47
CA ARG A 369 14.25 -2.08 11.21
C ARG A 369 14.05 -1.78 12.69
N GLY A 370 14.94 -0.99 13.30
CA GLY A 370 14.75 -0.49 14.67
C GLY A 370 13.57 0.49 14.83
N MET A 371 13.04 1.03 13.72
CA MET A 371 11.93 1.96 13.69
C MET A 371 10.56 1.28 13.54
N HIS A 372 10.51 -0.06 13.43
CA HIS A 372 9.23 -0.78 13.40
C HIS A 372 8.57 -0.80 14.79
N GLU A 373 7.58 0.07 14.98
CA GLU A 373 6.57 -0.17 16.02
C GLU A 373 5.85 -1.48 15.68
N THR A 374 5.96 -2.47 16.57
CA THR A 374 5.25 -3.74 16.42
C THR A 374 3.74 -3.48 16.41
N GLY A 375 3.07 -3.94 15.36
CA GLY A 375 1.62 -3.77 15.20
C GLY A 375 0.83 -4.47 16.31
N ARG A 376 -0.08 -3.70 16.95
CA ARG A 376 -0.90 -4.07 18.12
C ARG A 376 -1.75 -5.34 18.01
N ALA A 377 -2.07 -5.80 16.79
CA ALA A 377 -2.94 -6.97 16.59
C ALA A 377 -2.36 -8.27 17.18
N GLY A 378 -1.03 -8.37 17.34
CA GLY A 378 -0.38 -9.51 18.01
C GLY A 378 -0.36 -9.43 19.54
N ALA A 379 -0.64 -8.26 20.13
CA ALA A 379 -0.46 -7.99 21.56
C ALA A 379 -1.78 -7.85 22.35
N GLY A 380 -2.95 -7.99 21.70
CA GLY A 380 -4.25 -7.95 22.37
C GLY A 380 -4.66 -6.60 22.98
N MET A 381 -4.02 -5.48 22.58
CA MET A 381 -4.34 -4.15 23.08
C MET A 381 -5.43 -3.46 22.25
N SER A 382 -6.35 -2.77 22.92
CA SER A 382 -7.36 -1.91 22.29
C SER A 382 -6.71 -0.78 21.49
N ASP A 383 -7.30 -0.44 20.34
CA ASP A 383 -6.81 0.65 19.49
C ASP A 383 -6.85 1.99 20.24
N ALA A 384 -5.75 2.73 20.19
CA ALA A 384 -5.66 4.08 20.73
C ALA A 384 -6.70 5.02 20.07
N PRO A 385 -7.30 5.95 20.82
CA PRO A 385 -8.27 6.88 20.28
C PRO A 385 -7.69 7.73 19.16
N LYS A 386 -8.53 8.03 18.16
CA LYS A 386 -8.23 9.00 17.09
C LYS A 386 -8.64 10.39 17.55
N HIS A 387 -7.68 11.30 17.62
CA HIS A 387 -7.89 12.72 17.85
C HIS A 387 -8.00 13.48 16.53
N HIS A 388 -9.05 14.28 16.35
CA HIS A 388 -9.15 15.20 15.21
C HIS A 388 -8.38 16.48 15.50
N VAL A 389 -7.30 16.71 14.75
CA VAL A 389 -6.45 17.89 14.91
C VAL A 389 -7.21 19.16 14.52
N LEU A 390 -8.04 19.07 13.47
CA LEU A 390 -8.90 20.15 13.02
C LEU A 390 -10.33 19.97 13.57
N PRO A 391 -10.89 20.95 14.30
CA PRO A 391 -12.21 20.85 14.93
C PRO A 391 -13.37 20.53 13.97
N GLN A 392 -13.95 19.33 14.07
CA GLN A 392 -15.06 18.88 13.22
C GLN A 392 -16.32 19.76 13.34
N GLU A 393 -16.61 20.28 14.52
CA GLU A 393 -17.74 21.18 14.79
C GLU A 393 -17.65 22.52 14.05
N HIS A 394 -16.49 22.85 13.50
CA HIS A 394 -16.26 24.01 12.64
C HIS A 394 -15.96 23.63 11.19
N ARG A 395 -16.43 22.46 10.72
CA ARG A 395 -16.22 21.97 9.34
C ARG A 395 -16.46 23.03 8.28
N GLU A 396 -17.60 23.70 8.33
CA GLU A 396 -17.95 24.73 7.33
C GLU A 396 -16.91 25.86 7.26
N TRP A 397 -16.33 26.24 8.40
CA TRP A 397 -15.28 27.25 8.47
C TRP A 397 -14.00 26.77 7.76
N PHE A 398 -13.62 25.50 7.94
CA PHE A 398 -12.48 24.90 7.24
C PHE A 398 -12.75 24.68 5.74
N GLU A 399 -13.95 24.23 5.38
CA GLU A 399 -14.33 24.02 3.98
C GLU A 399 -14.30 25.32 3.17
N GLN A 400 -14.69 26.46 3.77
CA GLN A 400 -14.56 27.79 3.15
C GLN A 400 -13.11 28.17 2.85
N ARG A 401 -12.15 27.59 3.56
CA ARG A 401 -10.70 27.83 3.39
C ARG A 401 -10.01 26.76 2.54
N GLY A 402 -10.77 25.86 1.92
CA GLY A 402 -10.26 24.87 0.97
C GLY A 402 -9.87 23.52 1.57
N PHE A 403 -10.29 23.21 2.80
CA PHE A 403 -10.19 21.86 3.37
C PHE A 403 -11.31 20.97 2.83
N LYS A 404 -11.08 20.41 1.63
CA LYS A 404 -12.01 19.51 0.92
C LYS A 404 -11.25 18.38 0.23
N GLY A 405 -11.96 17.31 -0.10
CA GLY A 405 -11.39 16.19 -0.87
C GLY A 405 -10.18 15.57 -0.17
N ALA A 406 -9.02 15.54 -0.83
CA ALA A 406 -7.78 15.03 -0.24
C ALA A 406 -7.30 15.83 0.98
N MET A 407 -7.72 17.09 1.10
CA MET A 407 -7.41 18.00 2.20
C MET A 407 -8.59 18.15 3.18
N ASP A 408 -9.59 17.25 3.16
CA ASP A 408 -10.69 17.29 4.12
C ASP A 408 -10.14 17.17 5.57
N ILE A 409 -10.77 17.88 6.51
CA ILE A 409 -10.34 17.89 7.92
C ILE A 409 -10.36 16.50 8.56
N ASP A 410 -11.16 15.56 8.06
CA ASP A 410 -11.17 14.19 8.55
C ASP A 410 -9.89 13.43 8.18
N GLN A 411 -9.09 13.93 7.24
CA GLN A 411 -7.78 13.34 6.93
C GLN A 411 -6.72 13.70 7.98
N PHE A 412 -6.98 14.69 8.84
CA PHE A 412 -6.06 15.19 9.86
C PHE A 412 -6.40 14.63 11.25
N CYS A 413 -6.36 13.30 11.38
CA CYS A 413 -6.47 12.65 12.70
C CYS A 413 -5.16 12.03 13.12
N VAL A 414 -4.91 11.95 14.41
CA VAL A 414 -3.72 11.34 14.97
C VAL A 414 -4.11 10.35 16.05
N ARG A 415 -3.34 9.27 16.21
CA ARG A 415 -3.55 8.33 17.31
C ARG A 415 -2.79 8.83 18.53
N LEU A 416 -3.50 9.01 19.64
CA LEU A 416 -2.93 9.47 20.90
C LEU A 416 -3.17 8.44 21.99
N GLU A 417 -2.29 8.35 22.98
CA GLU A 417 -2.59 7.59 24.19
C GLU A 417 -3.89 8.11 24.82
N GLN A 418 -4.70 7.22 25.41
CA GLN A 418 -5.98 7.60 26.02
C GLN A 418 -5.83 8.74 27.02
N SER A 419 -4.82 8.68 27.89
CA SER A 419 -4.53 9.70 28.90
C SER A 419 -4.21 11.06 28.26
N HIS A 420 -3.37 11.07 27.22
CA HIS A 420 -2.99 12.26 26.49
C HIS A 420 -4.17 12.85 25.69
N HIS A 421 -4.96 11.99 25.05
CA HIS A 421 -6.20 12.37 24.36
C HIS A 421 -7.22 13.01 25.31
N GLU A 422 -7.37 12.47 26.52
CA GLU A 422 -8.26 13.05 27.54
C GLU A 422 -7.70 14.37 28.06
N ALA A 423 -6.39 14.48 28.29
CA ALA A 423 -5.75 15.69 28.80
C ALA A 423 -5.98 16.91 27.88
N ILE A 424 -5.85 16.75 26.56
CA ILE A 424 -6.08 17.84 25.59
C ILE A 424 -7.56 18.24 25.46
N HIS A 425 -8.47 17.37 25.89
CA HIS A 425 -9.91 17.62 25.89
C HIS A 425 -10.49 17.96 27.28
N GLY A 426 -9.66 18.12 28.32
CA GLY A 426 -10.13 18.46 29.67
C GLY A 426 -10.75 17.29 30.45
N GLY A 427 -10.42 16.04 30.10
CA GLY A 427 -10.81 14.82 30.81
C GLY A 427 -11.81 13.91 30.07
N GLY A 428 -12.19 12.80 30.72
CA GLY A 428 -12.92 11.68 30.12
C GLY A 428 -14.33 11.95 29.54
N ASP A 429 -14.98 13.08 29.86
CA ASP A 429 -16.21 13.52 29.18
C ASP A 429 -15.92 14.75 28.31
N TRP A 430 -15.79 14.52 27.01
CA TRP A 430 -15.52 15.56 26.02
C TRP A 430 -16.59 16.66 26.00
N ARG A 431 -17.85 16.40 26.39
CA ARG A 431 -18.90 17.42 26.43
C ARG A 431 -18.67 18.42 27.56
N LEU A 432 -18.21 17.94 28.71
CA LEU A 432 -17.81 18.79 29.84
C LEU A 432 -16.46 19.47 29.55
N GLY A 433 -15.58 18.76 28.86
CA GLY A 433 -14.31 19.26 28.34
C GLY A 433 -14.44 20.53 27.50
N ARG A 434 -15.53 20.66 26.73
CA ARG A 434 -15.85 21.89 25.98
C ARG A 434 -16.04 23.14 26.84
N MET A 435 -16.15 23.05 28.16
CA MET A 435 -16.19 24.24 29.02
C MET A 435 -14.80 24.61 29.57
N TRP A 436 -13.79 23.76 29.35
CA TRP A 436 -12.47 23.97 29.91
C TRP A 436 -11.69 25.05 29.17
N PRO A 437 -11.08 26.01 29.90
CA PRO A 437 -10.16 26.95 29.29
C PRO A 437 -9.02 26.21 28.59
N ASN A 438 -8.80 26.55 27.32
CA ASN A 438 -7.75 25.97 26.46
C ASN A 438 -7.98 24.51 26.06
N GLU A 439 -9.21 24.00 26.10
CA GLU A 439 -9.56 22.78 25.36
C GLU A 439 -9.13 22.91 23.89
N TRP A 440 -8.58 21.84 23.31
CA TRP A 440 -7.96 21.85 22.00
C TRP A 440 -8.77 22.57 20.91
N ASN A 441 -10.05 22.22 20.73
CA ASN A 441 -10.84 22.84 19.66
C ASN A 441 -11.05 24.34 19.88
N GLN A 442 -11.32 24.75 21.13
CA GLN A 442 -11.47 26.16 21.46
C GLN A 442 -10.18 26.93 21.29
N LEU A 443 -9.07 26.36 21.75
CA LEU A 443 -7.74 26.92 21.58
C LEU A 443 -7.46 27.17 20.10
N ILE A 444 -7.54 26.11 19.27
CA ILE A 444 -7.27 26.22 17.83
C ILE A 444 -8.16 27.27 17.18
N MET A 445 -9.48 27.23 17.38
CA MET A 445 -10.37 28.20 16.75
C MET A 445 -10.14 29.63 17.22
N ARG A 446 -9.82 29.84 18.49
CA ARG A 446 -9.49 31.16 19.03
C ARG A 446 -8.24 31.72 18.36
N GLU A 447 -7.19 30.92 18.24
CA GLU A 447 -5.91 31.36 17.68
C GLU A 447 -6.01 31.60 16.17
N LEU A 448 -6.77 30.77 15.44
CA LEU A 448 -7.08 31.00 14.03
C LEU A 448 -7.86 32.30 13.81
N ARG A 449 -8.90 32.59 14.61
CA ARG A 449 -9.67 33.85 14.50
C ARG A 449 -8.83 35.08 14.89
N ARG A 450 -7.95 34.95 15.89
CA ARG A 450 -6.99 36.01 16.26
C ARG A 450 -6.02 36.28 15.12
N ALA A 451 -5.54 35.24 14.44
CA ALA A 451 -4.69 35.39 13.28
C ALA A 451 -5.43 36.11 12.12
N GLU A 452 -6.67 35.76 11.82
CA GLU A 452 -7.48 36.49 10.82
C GLU A 452 -7.65 37.97 11.17
N THR A 453 -7.91 38.27 12.44
CA THR A 453 -8.04 39.65 12.94
C THR A 453 -6.73 40.42 12.73
N ARG A 454 -5.60 39.79 13.07
CA ARG A 454 -4.26 40.38 12.96
C ARG A 454 -3.82 40.60 11.52
N PHE A 455 -4.15 39.68 10.62
CA PHE A 455 -3.87 39.83 9.19
C PHE A 455 -4.87 40.72 8.46
N GLY A 456 -6.03 41.01 9.07
CA GLY A 456 -7.10 41.78 8.45
C GLY A 456 -7.76 41.06 7.26
N ARG A 457 -7.61 39.74 7.15
CA ARG A 457 -8.17 38.92 6.07
C ARG A 457 -8.39 37.48 6.50
N VAL A 458 -9.15 36.75 5.68
CA VAL A 458 -9.35 35.31 5.83
C VAL A 458 -8.02 34.56 5.62
N LEU A 459 -7.77 33.56 6.47
CA LEU A 459 -6.61 32.67 6.35
C LEU A 459 -6.77 31.73 5.15
N THR A 460 -5.67 31.49 4.46
CA THR A 460 -5.57 30.40 3.48
C THR A 460 -5.41 29.05 4.20
N ARG A 461 -5.68 27.96 3.49
CA ARG A 461 -5.49 26.58 4.00
C ARG A 461 -4.12 26.35 4.62
N ASN A 462 -3.06 26.81 3.95
CA ASN A 462 -1.69 26.53 4.37
C ASN A 462 -1.33 27.35 5.61
N GLU A 463 -1.81 28.60 5.70
CA GLU A 463 -1.64 29.40 6.92
C GLU A 463 -2.38 28.81 8.11
N VAL A 464 -3.55 28.18 7.90
CA VAL A 464 -4.23 27.42 8.95
C VAL A 464 -3.33 26.27 9.44
N LEU A 465 -2.73 25.52 8.53
CA LEU A 465 -1.82 24.41 8.89
C LEU A 465 -0.55 24.92 9.60
N ASP A 466 0.03 26.03 9.14
CA ASP A 466 1.21 26.68 9.76
C ASP A 466 0.90 27.23 11.16
N ILE A 467 -0.36 27.58 11.47
CA ILE A 467 -0.74 27.95 12.84
C ILE A 467 -0.98 26.70 13.68
N VAL A 468 -1.70 25.71 13.14
CA VAL A 468 -2.05 24.47 13.86
C VAL A 468 -0.81 23.69 14.25
N VAL A 469 0.21 23.65 13.39
CA VAL A 469 1.47 22.93 13.66
C VAL A 469 2.19 23.44 14.90
N GLU A 470 2.17 24.75 15.17
CA GLU A 470 2.80 25.34 16.36
C GLU A 470 2.13 24.83 17.64
N PHE A 471 0.79 24.68 17.63
CA PHE A 471 0.06 24.10 18.75
C PHE A 471 0.26 22.59 18.83
N MET A 472 0.35 21.87 17.70
CA MET A 472 0.67 20.44 17.74
C MET A 472 2.02 20.20 18.41
N LYS A 473 3.05 21.00 18.09
CA LYS A 473 4.37 20.91 18.73
C LYS A 473 4.32 21.26 20.21
N LEU A 474 3.60 22.33 20.57
CA LEU A 474 3.48 22.77 21.96
C LEU A 474 2.82 21.71 22.87
N TYR A 475 1.94 20.90 22.31
CA TYR A 475 1.21 19.85 23.03
C TYR A 475 1.74 18.43 22.73
N ASP A 476 2.92 18.31 22.10
CA ASP A 476 3.54 17.02 21.73
C ASP A 476 2.63 16.09 20.90
N ILE A 477 1.77 16.67 20.06
CA ILE A 477 0.89 15.94 19.16
C ILE A 477 1.66 15.56 17.88
N PRO A 478 1.80 14.27 17.55
CA PRO A 478 2.58 13.84 16.39
C PRO A 478 1.88 14.15 15.07
N MET A 479 2.63 14.54 14.04
CA MET A 479 2.10 14.83 12.69
C MET A 479 2.01 13.59 11.80
N ASN A 480 1.65 12.45 12.41
CA ASN A 480 1.42 11.19 11.72
C ASN A 480 -0.08 11.04 11.44
N PHE A 481 -0.55 11.76 10.42
CA PHE A 481 -1.96 11.84 10.11
C PHE A 481 -2.53 10.51 9.59
N THR A 482 -3.74 10.22 10.03
CA THR A 482 -4.54 9.04 9.67
C THR A 482 -5.97 9.48 9.36
N PRO A 483 -6.68 8.80 8.43
CA PRO A 483 -8.07 9.11 8.18
C PRO A 483 -8.96 8.86 9.41
N GLY A 484 -9.79 9.84 9.76
CA GLY A 484 -10.88 9.73 10.72
C GLY A 484 -12.15 9.19 10.07
N ARG A 485 -13.12 8.82 10.90
CA ARG A 485 -14.48 8.55 10.41
C ARG A 485 -15.25 9.85 10.36
N ARG A 486 -15.90 10.12 9.23
CA ARG A 486 -16.93 11.16 9.15
C ARG A 486 -18.05 10.75 10.10
N ARG A 487 -18.33 11.58 11.10
CA ARG A 487 -19.46 11.39 12.02
C ARG A 487 -20.76 11.83 11.38
#